data_AF-A0AAD7ARX2-F1
#
_entry.id   AF-A0AAD7ARX2-F1
#
_cell.length_a   1.000
_cell.length_b   1.000
_cell.length_c   1.000
_cell.angle_alpha   90.00
_cell.angle_beta   90.00
_cell.angle_gamma   90.00
#
_symmetry.space_group_name_H-M   'P 1'
#
loop_
_entity.id
_entity.type
_entity.pdbx_description
1 polymer ?
#
loop_
_entity_poly.entity_id
_entity_poly.type
_entity_poly.pdbx_seq_one_letter_code
_entity_poly.pdbx_strand_id
1 'polypeptide(L)'
;MSRFAPHRTSGQPRANSSTVCQKCLKTGHFIYECKFERPYVSRPSRTQQLESPSVLAKLKAAGKPSLEVPEEFKTKDGTANRILEGKAKEREKGKERQTKKARRRWVYALPPRMSVQ
;
A
#
# COMPACT_ATOMS: atom_id res chain seq x y z
N MET A 1 -21.56 40.01 -4.65
CA MET A 1 -22.04 39.59 -3.32
C MET A 1 -21.69 38.11 -3.14
N SER A 2 -21.01 37.73 -2.06
CA SER A 2 -20.51 36.36 -1.88
C SER A 2 -21.66 35.36 -1.68
N ARG A 3 -21.56 34.18 -2.32
CA ARG A 3 -22.54 33.07 -2.20
C ARG A 3 -22.73 32.56 -0.75
N PHE A 4 -21.81 32.91 0.14
CA PHE A 4 -21.81 32.49 1.55
C PHE A 4 -22.35 33.56 2.50
N ALA A 5 -22.73 34.75 2.01
CA ALA A 5 -23.33 35.76 2.86
C ALA A 5 -24.81 35.38 3.13
N PRO A 6 -25.22 35.11 4.38
CA PRO A 6 -26.60 34.77 4.67
C PRO A 6 -27.51 35.96 4.38
N HIS A 7 -28.56 35.74 3.59
CA HIS A 7 -29.63 36.70 3.39
C HIS A 7 -30.33 36.92 4.73
N ARG A 8 -30.34 38.16 5.25
CA ARG A 8 -30.93 38.48 6.54
C ARG A 8 -32.46 38.37 6.46
N THR A 9 -33.00 37.19 6.72
CA THR A 9 -34.43 37.01 6.99
C THR A 9 -34.74 37.54 8.38
N SER A 10 -35.50 38.63 8.44
CA SER A 10 -35.86 39.40 9.63
C SER A 10 -36.96 38.73 10.47
N GLY A 11 -36.70 37.51 10.95
CA GLY A 11 -37.57 36.81 11.88
C GLY A 11 -36.74 36.06 12.92
N GLN A 12 -37.21 36.05 14.18
CA GLN A 12 -36.65 35.17 15.21
C GLN A 12 -36.85 33.72 14.73
N PRO A 13 -35.78 32.95 14.44
CA PRO A 13 -35.95 31.59 13.98
C PRO A 13 -36.59 30.79 15.11
N ARG A 14 -37.74 30.15 14.86
CA ARG A 14 -38.33 29.15 15.75
C ARG A 14 -37.63 27.82 15.50
N ALA A 15 -37.34 27.06 16.55
CA ALA A 15 -36.69 25.77 16.40
C ALA A 15 -37.63 24.83 15.64
N ASN A 16 -37.16 24.27 14.54
CA ASN A 16 -37.87 23.22 13.82
C ASN A 16 -37.44 21.84 14.36
N SER A 17 -38.19 20.78 14.03
CA SER A 17 -37.85 19.41 14.43
C SER A 17 -36.49 18.94 13.88
N SER A 18 -35.96 19.58 12.84
CA SER A 18 -34.61 19.34 12.30
C SER A 18 -33.50 20.17 12.98
N THR A 19 -33.83 21.10 13.88
CA THR A 19 -32.85 21.97 14.52
C THR A 19 -32.10 21.16 15.57
N VAL A 20 -30.80 20.91 15.34
CA VAL A 20 -29.93 20.17 16.27
C VAL A 20 -29.22 21.14 17.21
N CYS A 21 -29.36 20.91 18.51
CA CYS A 21 -28.66 21.68 19.53
C CYS A 21 -27.20 21.25 19.63
N GLN A 22 -26.24 22.16 19.45
CA GLN A 22 -24.80 21.84 19.54
C GLN A 22 -24.34 21.49 20.96
N LYS A 23 -25.13 21.82 22.00
CA LYS A 23 -24.80 21.56 23.40
C LYS A 23 -25.14 20.13 23.80
N CYS A 24 -26.35 19.68 23.53
CA CYS A 24 -26.83 18.36 23.95
C CYS A 24 -27.00 17.34 22.80
N LEU A 25 -26.79 17.76 21.55
CA LEU A 25 -26.94 16.96 20.32
C LEU A 25 -28.37 16.43 20.06
N LYS A 26 -29.38 16.86 20.82
CA LYS A 26 -30.80 16.56 20.58
C LYS A 26 -31.42 17.54 19.60
N THR A 27 -32.51 17.14 18.98
CA THR A 27 -33.32 17.97 18.07
C THR A 27 -34.40 18.76 18.81
N GLY A 28 -34.91 19.81 18.17
CA GLY A 28 -36.13 20.52 18.59
C GLY A 28 -35.93 21.79 19.43
N HIS A 29 -34.69 22.24 19.66
CA HIS A 29 -34.41 23.49 20.36
C HIS A 29 -33.06 24.08 19.97
N PHE A 30 -32.90 25.39 20.20
CA PHE A 30 -31.60 26.06 20.05
C PHE A 30 -30.73 25.94 21.30
N ILE A 31 -29.45 26.27 21.15
CA ILE A 31 -28.44 26.15 22.21
C ILE A 31 -28.80 26.97 23.45
N TYR A 32 -29.43 28.14 23.28
CA TYR A 32 -29.82 29.05 24.37
C TYR A 32 -31.04 28.55 25.17
N GLU A 33 -31.88 27.69 24.60
CA GLU A 33 -33.02 27.04 25.29
C GLU A 33 -32.63 25.69 25.91
N CYS A 34 -31.39 25.23 25.71
CA CYS A 34 -30.95 23.89 26.08
C CYS A 34 -30.80 23.72 27.60
N LYS A 35 -31.73 22.97 28.20
CA LYS A 35 -31.70 22.58 29.61
C LYS A 35 -30.91 21.29 29.89
N PHE A 36 -30.58 20.52 28.85
CA PHE A 36 -29.81 19.28 29.00
C PHE A 36 -28.32 19.55 29.16
N GLU A 37 -27.66 18.71 29.96
CA GLU A 37 -26.21 18.68 30.09
C GLU A 37 -25.54 18.19 28.80
N ARG A 38 -24.26 18.53 28.64
CA ARG A 38 -23.47 18.15 27.46
C ARG A 38 -23.06 16.68 27.58
N PRO A 39 -23.61 15.77 26.75
CA PRO A 39 -23.22 14.36 26.83
C PRO A 39 -21.76 14.23 26.40
N TYR A 40 -20.97 13.52 27.21
CA TYR A 40 -19.63 13.11 26.81
C TYR A 40 -19.75 11.93 25.85
N VAL A 41 -19.70 12.22 24.55
CA VAL A 41 -19.67 11.18 23.52
C VAL A 41 -18.21 10.90 23.19
N SER A 42 -17.74 9.69 23.50
CA SER A 42 -16.41 9.26 23.08
C SER A 42 -16.35 9.25 21.55
N ARG A 43 -15.33 9.92 21.01
CA ARG A 43 -15.06 9.85 19.57
C ARG A 43 -14.35 8.52 19.32
N PRO A 44 -14.92 7.60 18.52
CA PRO A 44 -14.23 6.36 18.20
C PRO A 44 -12.92 6.70 17.49
N SER A 45 -11.85 6.00 17.89
CA SER A 45 -10.55 6.17 17.25
C SER A 45 -10.63 5.78 15.77
N ARG A 46 -9.68 6.26 14.96
CA ARG A 46 -9.63 5.94 13.53
C ARG A 46 -9.61 4.43 13.27
N THR A 47 -8.91 3.66 14.11
CA THR A 47 -8.88 2.19 14.01
C THR A 47 -10.25 1.58 14.35
N GLN A 48 -10.87 2.04 15.42
CA GLN A 48 -12.19 1.58 15.85
C GLN A 48 -13.30 1.86 14.80
N GLN A 49 -13.16 2.95 14.02
CA GLN A 49 -14.06 3.23 12.90
C GLN A 49 -13.88 2.23 11.74
N LEU A 50 -12.64 1.85 11.44
CA LEU A 50 -12.31 0.90 10.37
C LEU A 50 -12.71 -0.55 10.73
N GLU A 51 -12.78 -0.88 12.01
CA GLU A 51 -13.23 -2.18 12.52
C GLU A 51 -14.75 -2.38 12.44
N SER A 52 -15.52 -1.32 12.15
CA SER A 52 -16.99 -1.44 12.08
C SER A 52 -17.41 -2.37 10.94
N PRO A 53 -18.40 -3.27 11.16
CA PRO A 53 -18.73 -4.33 10.22
C PRO A 53 -19.23 -3.80 8.87
N SER A 54 -19.87 -2.63 8.84
CA SER A 54 -20.32 -1.98 7.61
C SER A 54 -19.17 -1.39 6.80
N VAL A 55 -18.15 -0.83 7.46
CA VAL A 55 -16.94 -0.33 6.80
C VAL A 55 -16.07 -1.51 6.34
N LEU A 56 -15.91 -2.54 7.17
CA LEU A 56 -15.24 -3.77 6.77
C LEU A 56 -15.93 -4.47 5.60
N ALA A 57 -17.26 -4.55 5.59
CA ALA A 57 -18.01 -5.11 4.47
C ALA A 57 -17.78 -4.29 3.20
N LYS A 58 -17.79 -2.95 3.28
CA LYS A 58 -17.48 -2.08 2.15
C LYS A 58 -16.02 -2.21 1.70
N LEU A 59 -15.07 -2.30 2.62
CA LEU A 59 -13.66 -2.51 2.30
C LEU A 59 -13.44 -3.87 1.63
N LYS A 60 -14.00 -4.94 2.19
CA LYS A 60 -13.93 -6.31 1.65
C LYS A 60 -14.71 -6.47 0.34
N ALA A 61 -15.82 -5.77 0.16
CA ALA A 61 -16.62 -5.77 -1.07
C ALA A 61 -16.02 -4.89 -2.17
N ALA A 62 -15.48 -3.71 -1.81
CA ALA A 62 -14.75 -2.81 -2.70
C ALA A 62 -13.31 -3.27 -2.98
N GLY A 63 -12.91 -4.36 -2.36
CA GLY A 63 -11.58 -4.89 -2.50
C GLY A 63 -11.39 -5.98 -1.46
N LYS A 64 -11.59 -7.23 -1.86
CA LYS A 64 -10.54 -8.20 -1.54
C LYS A 64 -9.25 -7.44 -1.81
N PRO A 65 -8.36 -7.18 -0.83
CA PRO A 65 -6.99 -6.90 -1.21
C PRO A 65 -6.57 -8.19 -1.90
N SER A 66 -6.78 -8.28 -3.22
CA SER A 66 -6.06 -9.18 -4.09
C SER A 66 -4.65 -8.61 -4.15
N LEU A 67 -3.99 -8.63 -3.01
CA LEU A 67 -2.65 -9.17 -2.99
C LEU A 67 -2.87 -10.65 -3.29
N GLU A 68 -3.17 -10.97 -4.55
CA GLU A 68 -2.65 -12.20 -5.12
C GLU A 68 -1.16 -12.04 -4.94
N VAL A 69 -0.68 -12.49 -3.79
CA VAL A 69 0.74 -12.60 -3.48
C VAL A 69 1.28 -13.37 -4.68
N PRO A 70 2.03 -12.71 -5.59
CA PRO A 70 2.52 -13.37 -6.78
C PRO A 70 3.19 -14.65 -6.33
N GLU A 71 3.08 -15.74 -7.09
CA GLU A 71 3.63 -17.04 -6.65
C GLU A 71 5.12 -16.94 -6.26
N GLU A 72 5.82 -15.92 -6.77
CA GLU A 72 7.17 -15.49 -6.38
C GLU A 72 7.36 -15.20 -4.88
N PHE A 73 6.32 -14.78 -4.16
CA PHE A 73 6.34 -14.49 -2.74
C PHE A 73 5.82 -15.66 -1.87
N LYS A 74 5.25 -16.71 -2.49
CA LYS A 74 4.85 -17.95 -1.79
C LYS A 74 6.03 -18.92 -1.66
N THR A 75 7.00 -18.84 -2.56
CA THR A 75 8.25 -19.58 -2.46
C THR A 75 9.20 -18.88 -1.48
N LYS A 76 9.69 -19.62 -0.48
CA LYS A 76 10.59 -19.10 0.57
C LYS A 76 11.92 -18.56 0.01
N ASP A 77 12.32 -19.06 -1.16
CA ASP A 77 13.48 -18.57 -1.88
C ASP A 77 13.11 -17.28 -2.63
N GLY A 78 13.45 -16.15 -2.01
CA GLY A 78 13.21 -14.84 -2.59
C GLY A 78 13.89 -14.64 -3.95
N THR A 79 13.41 -13.65 -4.68
CA THR A 79 13.91 -13.24 -6.01
C THR A 79 15.43 -12.99 -6.03
N ALA A 80 16.02 -12.60 -4.91
CA ALA A 80 17.46 -12.37 -4.74
C ALA A 80 18.30 -13.63 -5.03
N ASN A 81 17.88 -14.81 -4.59
CA ASN A 81 18.64 -16.05 -4.80
C ASN A 81 18.69 -16.43 -6.28
N ARG A 82 17.58 -16.24 -7.00
CA ARG A 82 17.50 -16.47 -8.46
C ARG A 82 18.44 -15.55 -9.23
N ILE A 83 18.55 -14.29 -8.82
CA ILE A 83 19.44 -13.30 -9.46
C ILE A 83 20.91 -13.64 -9.20
N LEU A 84 21.26 -14.04 -7.97
CA LEU A 84 22.63 -14.43 -7.62
C LEU A 84 23.06 -15.70 -8.36
N GLU A 85 22.19 -16.70 -8.45
CA GLU A 85 22.46 -17.94 -9.17
C GLU A 85 22.64 -17.69 -10.68
N GLY A 86 21.81 -16.84 -11.29
CA GLY A 86 21.96 -16.44 -12.69
C GLY A 86 23.32 -15.77 -12.97
N LYS A 87 23.72 -14.82 -12.13
CA LYS A 87 25.03 -14.14 -12.23
C LYS A 87 26.21 -15.08 -11.98
N ALA A 88 26.06 -16.05 -11.08
CA ALA A 88 27.09 -17.05 -10.81
C ALA A 88 27.31 -17.97 -12.02
N LYS A 89 26.22 -18.46 -12.63
CA LYS A 89 26.25 -19.30 -13.86
C LYS A 89 26.86 -18.55 -15.04
N GLU A 90 26.58 -17.26 -15.19
CA GLU A 90 27.20 -16.44 -16.24
C GLU A 90 28.73 -16.34 -16.05
N ARG A 91 29.18 -16.09 -14.81
CA ARG A 91 30.61 -16.06 -14.47
C ARG A 91 31.31 -17.39 -14.74
N GLU A 92 30.66 -18.50 -14.43
CA GLU A 92 31.21 -19.83 -14.69
C GLU A 92 31.37 -20.11 -16.18
N LYS A 93 30.34 -19.81 -16.99
CA LYS A 93 30.40 -19.91 -18.47
C LYS A 93 31.48 -18.99 -19.05
N GLY A 94 31.68 -17.80 -18.48
CA GLY A 94 32.78 -16.90 -18.85
C GLY A 94 34.16 -17.52 -18.60
N LYS A 95 34.37 -18.10 -17.41
CA LYS A 95 35.61 -18.81 -17.05
C LYS A 95 35.84 -20.02 -17.95
N GLU A 96 34.83 -20.84 -18.21
CA GLU A 96 34.94 -22.01 -19.10
C GLU A 96 35.30 -21.60 -20.54
N ARG A 97 34.69 -20.53 -21.06
CA ARG A 97 35.06 -19.98 -22.38
C ARG A 97 36.50 -19.49 -22.41
N GLN A 98 36.96 -18.83 -21.34
CA GLN A 98 38.33 -18.33 -21.24
C GLN A 98 39.35 -19.47 -21.14
N THR A 99 39.09 -20.50 -20.32
CA THR A 99 39.97 -21.68 -20.20
C THR A 99 40.03 -22.48 -21.50
N LYS A 100 38.91 -22.63 -22.22
CA LYS A 100 38.91 -23.24 -23.56
C LYS A 100 39.72 -22.42 -24.57
N LYS A 101 39.60 -21.09 -24.57
CA LYS A 101 40.42 -20.20 -25.41
C LYS A 101 41.92 -20.31 -25.07
N ALA A 102 42.25 -20.31 -23.77
CA ALA A 102 43.62 -20.47 -23.29
C ALA A 102 44.21 -21.84 -23.70
N ARG A 103 43.47 -22.94 -23.50
CA ARG A 103 43.87 -24.29 -23.96
C ARG A 103 44.09 -24.34 -25.46
N ARG A 104 43.15 -23.81 -26.26
CA ARG A 104 43.32 -23.76 -27.73
C ARG A 104 44.58 -22.98 -28.10
N ARG A 105 44.79 -21.79 -27.53
CA ARG A 105 45.98 -20.97 -27.78
C ARG A 105 47.27 -21.69 -27.40
N TRP A 106 47.27 -22.47 -26.31
CA TRP A 106 48.44 -23.26 -25.88
C TRP A 106 48.73 -24.43 -26.83
N VAL A 107 47.69 -25.12 -27.32
CA VAL A 107 47.82 -26.23 -28.28
C VAL A 107 48.43 -25.76 -29.61
N TYR A 108 48.05 -24.58 -30.11
CA TYR A 108 48.61 -24.02 -31.35
C TYR A 108 49.98 -23.33 -31.16
N ALA A 109 50.49 -23.23 -29.93
CA ALA A 109 51.78 -22.59 -29.63
C ALA A 109 52.94 -23.59 -29.47
N LEU A 110 52.67 -24.91 -29.49
CA LEU A 110 53.72 -25.92 -29.45
C LEU A 110 54.25 -26.16 -30.88
N PRO A 111 55.54 -25.88 -31.16
CA PRO A 111 56.11 -26.22 -32.46
C PRO A 111 56.06 -27.74 -32.67
N PRO A 112 55.79 -28.21 -33.90
CA PRO A 112 55.76 -29.64 -34.18
C PRO A 112 57.13 -30.25 -33.83
N ARG A 113 57.10 -31.33 -33.05
CA ARG A 113 58.29 -32.09 -32.64
C ARG A 113 58.96 -32.64 -33.91
N MET A 114 60.00 -31.96 -34.38
CA MET A 114 60.75 -32.38 -35.56
C MET A 114 61.45 -33.70 -35.25
N SER A 115 61.02 -34.77 -35.94
CA SER A 115 61.62 -36.09 -35.87
C SER A 115 62.96 -36.06 -36.59
N VAL A 116 64.06 -36.20 -35.84
CA VAL A 116 65.39 -36.40 -36.39
C VAL A 116 65.57 -37.89 -36.69
N GLN A 117 65.89 -38.22 -37.94
CA GLN A 117 66.23 -39.55 -38.45
C GLN A 117 67.69 -39.87 -38.22
#